data_AF-A0A954WZE9-F1
#
_entry.id   AF-A0A954WZE9-F1
#
_cell.length_a   1.000
_cell.length_b   1.000
_cell.length_c   1.000
_cell.angle_alpha   90.00
_cell.angle_beta   90.00
_cell.angle_gamma   90.00
#
_symmetry.space_group_name_H-M   'P 1'
#
loop_
_entity.id
_entity.type
_entity.pdbx_description
1 polymer ?
#
loop_
_entity_poly.entity_id
_entity_poly.type
_entity_poly.pdbx_seq_one_letter_code
_entity_poly.pdbx_strand_id
1 'polypeptide(L)'
;TVTLRELMKYNLQCFLAYLLREGMQRLWANQSPAWANRFLNQWCTRTMRSNIEPMKKVAKTIRRRHNLQHNWFRAKGDISAGVVEGFNNKPKLTTRKAYGFRTSRAAEVALYHALAKLPEPNFTHEFVLAVSILKDSRQLRRFRLRWHIVT
;
A
#
# COMPACT_ATOMS: atom_id res chain seq x y z
N THR A 1 13.91 -12.91 -34.73
CA THR A 1 12.82 -12.14 -35.37
C THR A 1 11.52 -12.65 -34.80
N VAL A 2 10.72 -11.78 -34.16
CA VAL A 2 9.45 -12.20 -33.55
C VAL A 2 8.43 -12.44 -34.67
N THR A 3 7.75 -13.57 -34.66
CA THR A 3 6.80 -13.96 -35.71
C THR A 3 5.41 -13.39 -35.45
N LEU A 4 4.62 -13.11 -36.50
CA LEU A 4 3.26 -12.55 -36.40
C LEU A 4 2.34 -13.37 -35.46
N ARG A 5 2.54 -14.69 -35.44
CA ARG A 5 1.81 -15.61 -34.56
C ARG A 5 2.13 -15.38 -33.07
N GLU A 6 3.37 -15.01 -32.73
CA GLU A 6 3.75 -14.67 -31.36
C GLU A 6 3.15 -13.34 -30.93
N LEU A 7 3.17 -12.32 -31.81
CA LEU A 7 2.52 -11.03 -31.55
C LEU A 7 1.00 -11.18 -31.33
N MET A 8 0.32 -12.01 -32.14
CA MET A 8 -1.10 -12.31 -31.93
C MET A 8 -1.36 -13.04 -30.60
N LYS A 9 -0.47 -13.95 -30.18
CA LYS A 9 -0.57 -14.63 -28.87
C LYS A 9 -0.41 -13.65 -27.70
N TYR A 10 0.56 -12.73 -27.76
CA TYR A 10 0.74 -11.70 -26.73
C TYR A 10 -0.46 -10.76 -26.63
N ASN A 11 -1.01 -10.33 -27.78
CA ASN A 11 -2.23 -9.52 -27.80
C ASN A 11 -3.41 -10.26 -27.14
N LEU A 12 -3.54 -11.57 -27.38
CA LEU A 12 -4.57 -12.39 -26.74
C LEU A 12 -4.37 -12.51 -25.22
N GLN A 13 -3.14 -12.73 -24.77
CA GLN A 13 -2.81 -12.83 -23.34
C GLN A 13 -3.03 -11.51 -22.60
N CYS A 14 -2.67 -10.39 -23.21
CA CYS A 14 -2.93 -9.06 -22.67
C CYS A 14 -4.44 -8.81 -22.52
N PHE A 15 -5.23 -9.15 -23.54
CA PHE A 15 -6.68 -9.01 -23.48
C PHE A 15 -7.30 -9.91 -22.39
N LEU A 16 -6.85 -11.15 -22.26
CA LEU A 16 -7.29 -12.06 -21.20
C LEU A 16 -6.90 -11.55 -19.80
N ALA A 17 -5.69 -11.01 -19.63
CA ALA A 17 -5.26 -10.40 -18.38
C ALA A 17 -6.13 -9.19 -18.02
N TYR A 18 -6.46 -8.36 -19.02
CA TYR A 18 -7.34 -7.22 -18.87
C TYR A 18 -8.74 -7.67 -18.43
N LEU A 19 -9.34 -8.66 -19.10
CA LEU A 19 -10.66 -9.18 -18.75
C LEU A 19 -10.69 -9.80 -17.34
N LEU A 20 -9.62 -10.48 -16.93
CA LEU A 20 -9.49 -11.03 -15.57
C LEU A 20 -9.41 -9.93 -14.51
N ARG A 21 -8.71 -8.82 -14.81
CA ARG A 21 -8.64 -7.63 -13.95
C ARG A 21 -10.00 -6.94 -13.84
N GLU A 22 -10.68 -6.71 -14.96
CA GLU A 22 -12.02 -6.10 -14.98
C GLU A 22 -13.05 -6.96 -14.26
N GLY A 23 -13.01 -8.28 -14.46
CA GLY A 23 -13.85 -9.21 -13.73
C GLY A 23 -13.68 -9.10 -12.22
N MET A 24 -12.45 -8.85 -11.74
CA MET A 24 -12.17 -8.70 -10.32
C MET A 24 -12.81 -7.44 -9.71
N GLN A 25 -13.02 -6.37 -10.47
CA GLN A 25 -13.70 -5.18 -9.97
C GLN A 25 -15.14 -5.46 -9.55
N ARG A 26 -15.81 -6.42 -10.23
CA ARG A 26 -17.18 -6.85 -9.90
C ARG A 26 -17.27 -7.49 -8.52
N LEU A 27 -16.18 -7.98 -7.95
CA LEU A 27 -16.15 -8.55 -6.60
C LEU A 27 -16.64 -7.54 -5.56
N TRP A 28 -16.19 -6.29 -5.67
CA TRP A 28 -16.44 -5.25 -4.67
C TRP A 28 -17.85 -4.66 -4.75
N ALA A 29 -18.56 -4.87 -5.85
CA ALA A 29 -19.95 -4.44 -6.02
C ALA A 29 -20.95 -5.36 -5.27
N ASN A 30 -20.52 -6.55 -4.84
CA ASN A 30 -21.39 -7.55 -4.23
C ASN A 30 -21.33 -7.48 -2.71
N GLN A 31 -22.49 -7.32 -2.07
CA GLN A 31 -22.60 -7.16 -0.60
C GLN A 31 -22.62 -8.49 0.16
N SER A 32 -22.84 -9.63 -0.52
CA SER A 32 -22.97 -10.94 0.14
C SER A 32 -21.62 -11.66 0.29
N PRO A 33 -21.19 -12.00 1.52
CA PRO A 33 -19.94 -12.75 1.74
C PRO A 33 -19.91 -14.13 1.07
N ALA A 34 -21.06 -14.82 1.03
CA ALA A 34 -21.17 -16.15 0.43
C ALA A 34 -21.00 -16.09 -1.09
N TRP A 35 -21.60 -15.09 -1.73
CA TRP A 35 -21.46 -14.88 -3.18
C TRP A 35 -20.02 -14.50 -3.53
N ALA A 36 -19.41 -13.60 -2.75
CA ALA A 36 -18.03 -13.20 -2.95
C ALA A 36 -17.05 -14.38 -2.87
N ASN A 37 -17.25 -15.29 -1.92
CA ASN A 37 -16.47 -16.53 -1.81
C ASN A 37 -16.63 -17.41 -3.05
N ARG A 38 -17.86 -17.65 -3.50
CA ARG A 38 -18.13 -18.43 -4.72
C ARG A 38 -17.47 -17.80 -5.94
N PHE A 39 -17.59 -16.48 -6.09
CA PHE A 39 -16.96 -15.73 -7.17
C PHE A 39 -15.44 -15.86 -7.12
N LEU A 40 -14.80 -15.68 -5.96
CA LEU A 40 -13.34 -15.79 -5.79
C LEU A 40 -12.84 -17.19 -6.15
N ASN A 41 -13.56 -18.24 -5.74
CA ASN A 41 -13.21 -19.61 -6.10
C ASN A 41 -13.31 -19.85 -7.62
N GLN A 42 -14.36 -19.35 -8.26
CA GLN A 42 -14.54 -19.47 -9.70
C GLN A 42 -13.49 -18.66 -10.46
N TRP A 43 -13.21 -17.43 -10.03
CA TRP A 43 -12.18 -16.57 -10.59
C TRP A 43 -10.79 -17.21 -10.45
N CYS A 44 -10.43 -17.72 -9.27
CA CYS A 44 -9.16 -18.42 -9.07
C CYS A 44 -9.05 -19.65 -9.99
N THR A 45 -10.14 -20.37 -10.21
CA THR A 45 -10.17 -21.53 -11.11
C THR A 45 -9.95 -21.13 -12.57
N ARG A 46 -10.61 -20.07 -13.02
CA ARG A 46 -10.41 -19.48 -14.37
C ARG A 46 -8.99 -18.95 -14.55
N THR A 47 -8.47 -18.24 -13.56
CA THR A 47 -7.10 -17.69 -13.55
C THR A 47 -6.03 -18.78 -13.54
N MET A 48 -6.25 -19.90 -12.84
CA MET A 48 -5.30 -21.02 -12.85
C MET A 48 -5.25 -21.73 -14.20
N ARG A 49 -6.37 -21.74 -14.95
CA ARG A 49 -6.47 -22.28 -16.31
C ARG A 49 -5.90 -21.34 -17.38
N SER A 50 -5.74 -20.06 -17.10
CA SER A 50 -5.13 -19.13 -18.05
C SER A 50 -3.61 -19.36 -18.10
N ASN A 51 -2.99 -19.20 -19.28
CA ASN A 51 -1.54 -19.34 -19.40
C ASN A 51 -0.79 -18.03 -19.04
N ILE A 52 -1.18 -17.40 -17.92
CA ILE A 52 -0.66 -16.09 -17.48
C ILE A 52 -0.06 -16.25 -16.08
N GLU A 53 1.24 -16.54 -16.04
CA GLU A 53 1.97 -16.76 -14.79
C GLU A 53 1.84 -15.66 -13.71
N PRO A 54 1.91 -14.35 -14.03
CA PRO A 54 1.74 -13.33 -13.00
C PRO A 54 0.35 -13.38 -12.35
N MET A 55 -0.70 -13.69 -13.12
CA MET A 55 -2.06 -13.76 -12.59
C MET A 55 -2.28 -15.03 -11.75
N LYS A 56 -1.65 -16.15 -12.11
CA LYS A 56 -1.65 -17.38 -11.29
C LYS A 56 -1.04 -17.14 -9.91
N LYS A 57 0.05 -16.38 -9.81
CA LYS A 57 0.67 -16.04 -8.51
C LYS A 57 -0.31 -15.28 -7.60
N VAL A 58 -1.08 -14.34 -8.17
CA VAL A 58 -2.14 -13.62 -7.45
C VAL A 58 -3.22 -14.58 -6.97
N ALA A 59 -3.73 -15.45 -7.85
CA ALA A 59 -4.75 -16.45 -7.49
C ALA A 59 -4.28 -17.40 -6.38
N LYS A 60 -3.02 -17.86 -6.42
CA LYS A 60 -2.43 -18.69 -5.34
C LYS A 60 -2.38 -17.94 -4.01
N THR A 61 -2.01 -16.66 -4.04
CA THR A 61 -1.96 -15.82 -2.84
C THR A 61 -3.35 -15.61 -2.24
N ILE A 62 -4.34 -15.38 -3.10
CA ILE A 62 -5.75 -15.24 -2.70
C ILE A 62 -6.25 -16.53 -2.05
N ARG A 63 -6.00 -17.71 -2.67
CA ARG A 63 -6.37 -19.01 -2.09
C ARG A 63 -5.72 -19.25 -0.72
N ARG A 64 -4.45 -18.90 -0.54
CA ARG A 64 -3.76 -19.04 0.76
C ARG A 64 -4.32 -18.11 1.84
N ARG A 65 -4.77 -16.91 1.47
CA ARG A 65 -5.28 -15.88 2.39
C ARG A 65 -6.81 -15.79 2.40
N HIS A 66 -7.48 -16.88 2.04
CA HIS A 66 -8.94 -16.94 1.88
C HIS A 66 -9.70 -16.49 3.14
N ASN A 67 -9.22 -16.89 4.32
CA ASN A 67 -9.82 -16.49 5.61
C ASN A 67 -9.82 -14.97 5.82
N LEU A 68 -8.76 -14.27 5.44
CA LEU A 68 -8.64 -12.82 5.62
C LEU A 68 -9.59 -12.03 4.70
N GLN A 69 -9.93 -12.58 3.52
CA GLN A 69 -10.87 -11.94 2.60
C GLN A 69 -12.29 -11.91 3.17
N HIS A 70 -12.68 -12.95 3.91
CA HIS A 70 -13.99 -13.02 4.57
C HIS A 70 -14.16 -11.91 5.60
N ASN A 71 -13.09 -11.51 6.29
CA ASN A 71 -13.14 -10.42 7.26
C ASN A 71 -13.51 -9.09 6.61
N TRP A 72 -13.05 -8.83 5.38
CA TRP A 72 -13.43 -7.61 4.66
C TRP A 72 -14.92 -7.57 4.34
N PHE A 73 -15.50 -8.68 3.86
CA PHE A 73 -16.94 -8.77 3.57
C PHE A 73 -17.80 -8.74 4.84
N ARG A 74 -17.31 -9.31 5.94
CA ARG A 74 -17.96 -9.20 7.26
C ARG A 74 -17.97 -7.76 7.78
N ALA A 75 -16.89 -7.03 7.56
CA ALA A 75 -16.75 -5.62 7.92
C ALA A 75 -17.42 -4.67 6.90
N LYS A 76 -18.10 -5.17 5.87
CA LYS A 76 -18.84 -4.39 4.84
C LYS A 76 -18.07 -3.21 4.21
N GLY A 77 -16.74 -3.26 4.20
CA GLY A 77 -15.93 -2.15 3.70
C GLY A 77 -15.81 -0.95 4.66
N ASP A 78 -16.25 -1.07 5.92
CA ASP A 78 -16.13 -0.02 6.95
C ASP A 78 -14.68 0.25 7.37
N ILE A 79 -13.76 -0.63 6.98
CA ILE A 79 -12.32 -0.43 7.22
C ILE A 79 -11.75 0.45 6.11
N SER A 80 -11.65 1.75 6.41
CA SER A 80 -10.97 2.71 5.54
C SER A 80 -9.50 2.33 5.35
N ALA A 81 -9.09 2.13 4.11
CA ALA A 81 -7.68 1.96 3.75
C ALA A 81 -6.82 3.18 4.13
N GLY A 82 -7.44 4.38 4.26
CA GLY A 82 -6.75 5.61 4.58
C GLY A 82 -6.10 5.62 5.96
N VAL A 83 -6.69 4.93 6.95
CA VAL A 83 -6.09 4.83 8.29
C VAL A 83 -4.81 3.98 8.24
N VAL A 84 -4.86 2.85 7.53
CA VAL A 84 -3.71 1.94 7.35
C VAL A 84 -2.62 2.61 6.51
N GLU A 85 -3.00 3.33 5.45
CA GLU A 85 -2.06 4.09 4.62
C GLU A 85 -1.40 5.23 5.39
N GLY A 86 -2.20 5.99 6.15
CA GLY A 86 -1.70 7.05 7.03
C GLY A 86 -0.73 6.51 8.08
N PHE A 87 -1.02 5.34 8.66
CA PHE A 87 -0.12 4.66 9.57
C PHE A 87 1.19 4.25 8.87
N ASN A 88 1.12 3.61 7.71
CA ASN A 88 2.29 3.18 6.94
C ASN A 88 3.16 4.33 6.44
N ASN A 89 2.57 5.52 6.25
CA ASN A 89 3.30 6.71 5.84
C ASN A 89 4.18 7.30 6.97
N LYS A 90 3.83 7.10 8.26
CA LYS A 90 4.61 7.66 9.38
C LYS A 90 6.05 7.10 9.46
N PRO A 91 6.27 5.76 9.45
CA PRO A 91 7.62 5.20 9.37
C PRO A 91 8.39 5.68 8.14
N LYS A 92 7.74 5.68 6.97
CA LYS A 92 8.35 6.09 5.70
C LYS A 92 8.85 7.53 5.74
N LEU A 93 8.07 8.44 6.32
CA LEU A 93 8.48 9.83 6.52
C LEU A 93 9.61 9.96 7.54
N THR A 94 9.58 9.18 8.62
CA THR A 94 10.63 9.17 9.66
C THR A 94 11.98 8.77 9.07
N THR A 95 12.01 7.68 8.29
CA THR A 95 13.24 7.23 7.61
C THR A 95 13.74 8.24 6.57
N ARG A 96 12.84 8.90 5.84
CA ARG A 96 13.20 9.94 4.86
C ARG A 96 13.81 11.18 5.53
N LYS A 97 13.25 11.63 6.65
CA LYS A 97 13.77 12.80 7.39
C LYS A 97 15.16 12.55 7.98
N ALA A 98 15.46 11.30 8.32
CA ALA A 98 16.77 10.92 8.87
C ALA A 98 17.85 10.76 7.79
N TYR A 99 17.53 10.85 6.49
CA TYR A 99 18.46 10.60 5.37
C TYR A 99 19.21 9.26 5.43
N GLY A 100 18.67 8.27 6.17
CA GLY A 100 19.24 6.94 6.35
C GLY A 100 19.85 6.73 7.73
N PHE A 101 19.27 5.80 8.49
CA PHE A 101 19.83 5.36 9.76
C PHE A 101 21.00 4.40 9.51
N ARG A 102 22.11 4.60 10.23
CA ARG A 102 23.28 3.71 10.16
C ARG A 102 23.11 2.41 10.95
N THR A 103 22.19 2.39 11.91
CA THR A 103 21.93 1.23 12.78
C THR A 103 20.43 1.00 12.93
N SER A 104 20.03 -0.27 13.10
CA SER A 104 18.63 -0.66 13.34
C SER A 104 18.08 -0.04 14.63
N ARG A 105 18.90 0.00 15.69
CA ARG A 105 18.53 0.60 16.99
C ARG A 105 18.18 2.09 16.87
N ALA A 106 18.90 2.84 16.04
CA ALA A 106 18.57 4.26 15.81
C ALA A 106 17.22 4.43 15.09
N ALA A 107 16.92 3.55 14.13
CA ALA A 107 15.63 3.55 13.45
C ALA A 107 14.48 3.19 14.40
N GLU A 108 14.67 2.21 15.27
CA GLU A 108 13.70 1.78 16.28
C GLU A 108 13.39 2.90 17.29
N VAL A 109 14.43 3.53 17.87
CA VAL A 109 14.27 4.66 18.79
C VAL A 109 13.55 5.83 18.11
N ALA A 110 13.93 6.18 16.88
CA ALA A 110 13.27 7.24 16.12
C ALA A 110 11.79 6.93 15.84
N LEU A 111 11.45 5.67 15.56
CA LEU A 111 10.07 5.22 15.39
C LEU A 111 9.29 5.32 16.71
N TYR A 112 9.88 4.96 17.85
CA TYR A 112 9.25 5.13 19.15
C TYR A 112 9.00 6.59 19.51
N HIS A 113 9.92 7.50 19.21
CA HIS A 113 9.67 8.93 19.38
C HIS A 113 8.54 9.43 18.45
N ALA A 114 8.52 9.00 17.18
CA ALA A 114 7.52 9.43 16.21
C ALA A 114 6.10 8.86 16.45
N LEU A 115 6.00 7.65 17.02
CA LEU A 115 4.74 6.92 17.19
C LEU A 115 4.23 6.89 18.64
N ALA A 116 5.12 6.73 19.62
CA ALA A 116 4.79 6.48 21.02
C ALA A 116 4.98 7.70 21.95
N LYS A 117 5.39 8.86 21.40
CA LYS A 117 5.53 10.13 22.14
C LYS A 117 6.40 9.96 23.41
N LEU A 118 7.51 9.23 23.25
CA LEU A 118 8.46 8.95 24.32
C LEU A 118 9.09 10.26 24.82
N PRO A 119 9.25 10.45 26.15
CA PRO A 119 9.85 11.66 26.70
C PRO A 119 11.28 11.84 26.17
N GLU A 120 11.57 13.05 25.70
CA GLU A 120 12.92 13.45 25.28
C GLU A 120 13.73 13.86 26.53
N PRO A 121 15.01 13.50 26.63
CA PRO A 121 15.87 14.00 27.69
C PRO A 121 16.03 15.52 27.58
N ASN A 122 16.16 16.20 28.71
CA ASN A 122 16.38 17.65 28.74
C ASN A 122 17.77 17.97 28.14
N PHE A 123 17.80 18.51 26.92
CA PHE A 123 19.02 19.00 26.30
C PHE A 123 19.28 20.45 26.71
N THR A 124 20.54 20.78 27.03
CA THR A 124 20.98 22.13 27.39
C THR A 124 20.92 23.10 26.19
N HIS A 125 20.96 22.59 24.96
CA HIS A 125 20.92 23.38 23.74
C HIS A 125 19.85 22.82 22.78
N GLU A 126 18.91 23.67 22.35
CA GLU A 126 17.96 23.33 21.29
C GLU A 126 18.57 23.65 19.92
N PHE A 127 18.80 22.63 19.10
CA PHE A 127 19.11 22.84 17.69
C PHE A 127 17.81 23.21 16.94
N VAL A 128 17.64 24.49 16.65
CA VAL A 128 16.41 25.08 16.06
C VAL A 128 16.13 24.63 14.61
N LEU A 129 16.99 23.82 13.98
CA LEU A 129 16.93 23.57 12.53
C LEU A 129 16.29 22.25 12.05
N ALA A 130 15.88 21.31 12.91
CA ALA A 130 15.25 20.07 12.40
C ALA A 130 14.26 19.36 13.33
N VAL A 131 14.34 19.57 14.65
CA VAL A 131 13.48 18.83 15.60
C VAL A 131 12.03 19.35 15.57
N SER A 132 11.85 20.64 15.29
CA SER A 132 10.52 21.27 15.13
C SER A 132 9.72 20.70 13.96
N ILE A 133 10.39 20.13 12.95
CA ILE A 133 9.76 19.52 11.76
C ILE A 133 9.09 18.17 12.10
N LEU A 134 9.46 17.54 13.22
CA LEU A 134 8.80 16.34 13.75
C LEU A 134 7.74 16.67 14.82
N LYS A 135 7.81 17.85 15.46
CA LYS A 135 6.90 18.23 16.55
C LYS A 135 5.49 18.65 16.10
N ASP A 136 5.27 19.06 14.84
CA ASP A 136 3.94 19.56 14.45
C ASP A 136 3.53 19.26 12.99
N SER A 137 2.62 18.30 12.82
CA SER A 137 1.97 18.00 11.54
C SER A 137 1.00 19.08 11.04
N ARG A 138 0.70 20.13 11.84
CA ARG A 138 -0.16 21.25 11.42
C ARG A 138 0.60 22.37 10.69
N GLN A 139 1.93 22.47 10.87
CA GLN A 139 2.75 23.55 10.31
C GLN A 139 2.98 23.45 8.79
N LEU A 140 2.72 22.29 8.17
CA LEU A 140 2.87 22.09 6.72
C LEU A 140 1.96 22.99 5.87
N ARG A 141 0.87 23.55 6.43
CA ARG A 141 -0.01 24.48 5.70
C ARG A 141 0.54 25.90 5.58
N ARG A 142 1.53 26.30 6.40
CA ARG A 142 2.12 27.65 6.38
C ARG A 142 3.32 27.81 5.43
N PHE A 143 3.94 26.71 5.00
CA PHE A 143 5.10 26.75 4.10
C PHE A 143 4.77 26.99 2.62
N ARG A 144 3.49 27.19 2.26
CA ARG A 144 3.07 27.46 0.87
C ARG A 144 3.18 28.93 0.43
N LEU A 145 3.63 29.85 1.29
CA LEU A 145 3.60 31.29 1.00
C LEU A 145 4.96 32.02 1.01
N ARG A 146 6.09 31.30 0.97
CA ARG A 146 7.40 31.95 0.90
C ARG A 146 8.36 31.24 -0.07
N TRP A 147 7.94 31.18 -1.34
CA TRP A 147 8.80 30.83 -2.48
C TRP A 147 8.68 31.88 -3.58
N HIS A 148 8.61 33.16 -3.21
CA HIS A 148 8.93 34.28 -4.09
C HIS A 148 10.04 35.06 -3.40
N ILE A 149 11.06 35.42 -4.18
CA ILE A 149 12.38 35.96 -3.77
C ILE A 149 13.36 34.83 -3.42
N VAL A 150 13.94 34.20 -4.44
CA VAL A 150 15.29 34.52 -4.96
C VAL A 150 15.44 33.67 -6.23
N THR A 151 15.38 34.35 -7.38
CA THR A 151 16.04 33.97 -8.63
C THR A 151 17.54 34.07 -8.47
#